data_AF-A0A1B8GMP5-F1
#
_entry.id   AF-A0A1B8GMP5-F1
#
_cell.length_a   1.000
_cell.length_b   1.000
_cell.length_c   1.000
_cell.angle_alpha   90.00
_cell.angle_beta   90.00
_cell.angle_gamma   90.00
#
_symmetry.space_group_name_H-M   'P 1'
#
loop_
_entity.id
_entity.type
_entity.pdbx_description
1 polymer ?
#
loop_
_entity_poly.entity_id
_entity_poly.type
_entity_poly.pdbx_seq_one_letter_code
_entity_poly.pdbx_strand_id
1 'polypeptide(L)'
;MAPAPFSQLFPRRDFDTNAPTESFASEWANPSNYAFTILLLLGGDVISRALAQLAGGPVTPVAFSFGWVSYATTAICSAVGENKLMPGADCPCEVINGKNGYVRSNNSFVIGRIVRDYEAWMGASVHKITQSLIDASWKYQKDIAENDCAGSGAEVPRPRQAGLVVSFWEPSQTIEAGKPGHDILHWSGVITTAFQLGIAAIPCGIWGDWSVLLITGGASVLCYSMGALSQWGVEKWACRRLNKRSKKNFILTRGNGAQHAIAIISGGRGLDLEDLATGFDNLDAPSITLFAQLATIFLGLLWIVLLITSSAITDSAWFLIAVGGVGILQNMFVAGWKRHPQALGVPIEYLDVVGDVKVMNTLLAVERKYEKLGQSMIGSFFPGDLRDNEKKLWEDVAAEWAEKKRSEGVNKA
;
A
#
# COMPACT_ATOMS: atom_id res chain seq x y z
N MET A 1 -15.20 -40.08 66.52
CA MET A 1 -14.94 -40.29 65.07
C MET A 1 -14.05 -39.13 64.63
N ALA A 2 -12.75 -39.38 64.40
CA ALA A 2 -11.78 -38.33 64.09
C ALA A 2 -11.93 -37.87 62.62
N PRO A 3 -11.69 -36.58 62.29
CA PRO A 3 -11.82 -36.10 60.92
C PRO A 3 -10.66 -36.63 60.06
N ALA A 4 -10.97 -37.07 58.83
CA ALA A 4 -9.99 -37.53 57.85
C ALA A 4 -9.02 -36.38 57.46
N PRO A 5 -7.74 -36.69 57.18
CA PRO A 5 -6.75 -35.66 56.89
C PRO A 5 -7.01 -35.03 55.51
N PHE A 6 -7.01 -33.69 55.47
CA PHE A 6 -7.17 -32.84 54.28
C PHE A 6 -6.08 -33.03 53.19
N SER A 7 -5.17 -33.98 53.33
CA SER A 7 -4.00 -34.16 52.47
C SER A 7 -4.28 -34.84 51.13
N GLN A 8 -5.54 -35.18 50.80
CA GLN A 8 -5.90 -35.86 49.54
C GLN A 8 -6.61 -34.98 48.50
N LEU A 9 -6.80 -33.68 48.76
CA LEU A 9 -7.54 -32.80 47.82
C LEU A 9 -6.67 -32.14 46.74
N PHE A 10 -5.34 -32.27 46.80
CA PHE A 10 -4.45 -31.78 45.75
C PHE A 10 -3.41 -32.84 45.40
N PRO A 11 -3.52 -33.51 44.23
CA PRO A 11 -2.44 -34.39 43.78
C PRO A 11 -1.17 -33.55 43.66
N ARG A 12 -0.14 -33.89 44.45
CA ARG A 12 1.22 -33.38 44.24
C ARG A 12 1.67 -33.92 42.88
N ARG A 13 1.55 -33.10 41.83
CA ARG A 13 2.32 -33.32 40.61
C ARG A 13 3.78 -33.09 40.98
N ASP A 14 4.62 -34.11 40.84
CA ASP A 14 6.06 -33.92 40.93
C ASP A 14 6.45 -32.87 39.90
N PHE A 15 7.16 -31.84 40.36
CA PHE A 15 7.64 -30.75 39.52
C PHE A 15 8.84 -31.26 38.73
N ASP A 16 8.56 -32.00 37.65
CA ASP A 16 9.57 -32.49 36.74
C ASP A 16 9.93 -31.40 35.72
N THR A 17 11.13 -30.83 35.86
CA THR A 17 11.69 -29.83 34.95
C THR A 17 12.11 -30.41 33.60
N ASN A 18 12.27 -31.73 33.50
CA ASN A 18 12.74 -32.40 32.29
C ASN A 18 11.58 -32.72 31.35
N ALA A 19 10.41 -33.06 31.87
CA ALA A 19 9.19 -33.31 31.07
C ALA A 19 8.86 -32.20 30.05
N PRO A 20 8.82 -30.90 30.40
CA PRO A 20 8.60 -29.84 29.40
C PRO A 20 9.78 -29.70 28.44
N THR A 21 11.01 -29.90 28.91
CA THR A 21 12.23 -29.80 28.08
C THR A 21 12.26 -30.89 27.01
N GLU A 22 11.94 -32.13 27.38
CA GLU A 22 11.83 -33.26 26.46
C GLU A 22 10.68 -33.07 25.47
N SER A 23 9.53 -32.58 25.94
CA SER A 23 8.38 -32.26 25.09
C SER A 23 8.70 -31.16 24.07
N PHE A 24 9.43 -30.13 24.47
CA PHE A 24 9.93 -29.11 23.54
C PHE A 24 10.96 -29.70 22.59
N ALA A 25 11.95 -30.43 23.09
CA ALA A 25 12.98 -31.03 22.24
C ALA A 25 12.37 -31.97 21.19
N SER A 26 11.34 -32.75 21.54
CA SER A 26 10.63 -33.60 20.56
C SER A 26 9.88 -32.79 19.51
N GLU A 27 9.21 -31.70 19.91
CA GLU A 27 8.48 -30.83 18.98
C GLU A 27 9.44 -30.04 18.06
N TRP A 28 10.59 -29.61 18.57
CA TRP A 28 11.65 -28.95 17.79
C TRP A 28 12.47 -29.93 16.95
N ALA A 29 12.45 -31.24 17.25
CA ALA A 29 13.09 -32.25 16.42
C ALA A 29 12.16 -32.68 15.27
N ASN A 30 10.88 -32.88 15.56
CA ASN A 30 9.84 -33.27 14.59
C ASN A 30 8.56 -32.46 14.86
N PRO A 31 8.41 -31.28 14.24
CA PRO A 31 7.26 -30.42 14.45
C PRO A 31 5.99 -31.16 14.05
N SER A 32 5.05 -31.18 14.98
CA SER A 32 3.77 -31.85 14.79
C SER A 32 2.94 -31.14 13.72
N ASN A 33 1.91 -31.85 13.23
CA ASN A 33 0.90 -31.30 12.31
C ASN A 33 0.20 -30.02 12.84
N TYR A 34 0.28 -29.75 14.15
CA TYR A 34 -0.27 -28.54 14.77
C TYR A 34 0.52 -27.27 14.40
N ALA A 35 1.84 -27.33 14.26
CA ALA A 35 2.66 -26.20 13.83
C ALA A 35 2.25 -25.73 12.43
N PHE A 36 2.01 -26.68 11.52
CA PHE A 36 1.48 -26.39 10.18
C PHE A 36 0.11 -25.71 10.23
N THR A 37 -0.79 -26.18 11.09
CA THR A 37 -2.14 -25.60 11.24
C THR A 37 -2.09 -24.14 11.71
N ILE A 38 -1.18 -23.82 12.64
CA ILE A 38 -0.99 -22.43 13.12
C ILE A 38 -0.44 -21.54 12.02
N LEU A 39 0.55 -22.02 11.25
CA LEU A 39 1.13 -21.28 10.13
C LEU A 39 0.13 -21.03 8.99
N LEU A 40 -0.82 -21.94 8.77
CA LEU A 40 -1.89 -21.79 7.78
C LEU A 40 -2.92 -20.71 8.17
N LEU A 41 -3.17 -20.52 9.48
CA LEU A 41 -4.09 -19.51 9.99
C LEU A 41 -3.53 -18.09 9.89
N LEU A 42 -2.20 -17.95 9.81
CA LEU A 42 -1.53 -16.65 9.81
C LEU A 42 -1.10 -16.27 8.39
N GLY A 43 -1.60 -15.14 7.89
CA GLY A 43 -1.00 -14.46 6.74
C GLY A 43 -1.86 -14.31 5.49
N GLY A 44 -3.14 -14.68 5.51
CA GLY A 44 -4.06 -14.41 4.37
C GLY A 44 -4.07 -12.94 3.95
N ASP A 45 -4.13 -12.02 4.92
CA ASP A 45 -4.07 -10.56 4.69
C ASP A 45 -2.72 -10.11 4.11
N VAL A 46 -1.63 -10.76 4.52
CA VAL A 46 -0.28 -10.47 4.01
C VAL A 46 -0.20 -10.85 2.54
N ILE A 47 -0.72 -12.03 2.18
CA ILE A 47 -0.80 -12.48 0.79
C ILE A 47 -1.66 -11.54 -0.05
N SER A 48 -2.85 -11.16 0.43
CA SER A 48 -3.73 -10.23 -0.27
C SER A 48 -3.03 -8.91 -0.60
N ARG A 49 -2.32 -8.33 0.36
CA ARG A 49 -1.54 -7.09 0.15
C ARG A 49 -0.33 -7.29 -0.75
N ALA A 50 0.38 -8.41 -0.64
CA ALA A 50 1.51 -8.73 -1.51
C ALA A 50 1.07 -8.91 -2.97
N LEU A 51 -0.06 -9.59 -3.20
CA LEU A 51 -0.69 -9.71 -4.51
C LEU A 51 -1.13 -8.34 -5.03
N ALA A 52 -1.85 -7.54 -4.24
CA ALA A 52 -2.27 -6.20 -4.66
C ALA A 52 -1.09 -5.32 -5.10
N GLN A 53 0.05 -5.44 -4.43
CA GLN A 53 1.28 -4.77 -4.84
C GLN A 53 1.81 -5.27 -6.18
N LEU A 54 2.03 -6.58 -6.34
CA LEU A 54 2.75 -7.14 -7.49
C LEU A 54 1.88 -7.45 -8.70
N ALA A 55 0.56 -7.57 -8.52
CA ALA A 55 -0.36 -8.02 -9.56
C ALA A 55 -0.63 -6.97 -10.64
N GLY A 56 -1.28 -7.43 -11.72
CA GLY A 56 -1.64 -6.66 -12.89
C GLY A 56 -0.73 -6.89 -14.10
N GLY A 57 0.20 -7.85 -14.00
CA GLY A 57 1.02 -8.34 -15.11
C GLY A 57 0.72 -9.82 -15.40
N PRO A 58 1.35 -10.39 -16.44
CA PRO A 58 1.18 -11.82 -16.75
C PRO A 58 1.82 -12.74 -15.69
N VAL A 59 2.79 -12.23 -14.94
CA VAL A 59 3.49 -12.97 -13.88
C VAL A 59 3.48 -12.11 -12.61
N THR A 60 2.96 -12.69 -11.53
CA THR A 60 2.88 -12.06 -10.21
C THR A 60 3.72 -12.88 -9.23
N PRO A 61 4.99 -12.51 -8.99
CA PRO A 61 5.93 -13.33 -8.23
C PRO A 61 5.71 -13.13 -6.72
N VAL A 62 4.70 -13.80 -6.18
CA VAL A 62 4.45 -13.90 -4.74
C VAL A 62 4.82 -15.32 -4.33
N ALA A 63 5.78 -15.47 -3.39
CA ALA A 63 6.34 -16.76 -3.06
C ALA A 63 5.34 -17.65 -2.31
N PHE A 64 5.52 -18.97 -2.43
CA PHE A 64 4.67 -19.92 -1.72
C PHE A 64 4.84 -19.76 -0.21
N SER A 65 3.74 -19.72 0.54
CA SER A 65 3.74 -19.72 2.00
C SER A 65 2.42 -20.28 2.51
N PHE A 66 2.38 -20.68 3.78
CA PHE A 66 1.17 -21.28 4.38
C PHE A 66 -0.05 -20.33 4.38
N GLY A 67 0.16 -19.00 4.41
CA GLY A 67 -0.93 -18.01 4.36
C GLY A 67 -1.76 -18.01 3.06
N TRP A 68 -1.27 -18.65 1.98
CA TRP A 68 -2.01 -18.74 0.71
C TRP A 68 -3.32 -19.49 0.81
N VAL A 69 -3.39 -20.46 1.72
CA VAL A 69 -4.61 -21.24 1.94
C VAL A 69 -5.71 -20.38 2.55
N SER A 70 -5.36 -19.64 3.61
CA SER A 70 -6.27 -18.67 4.23
C SER A 70 -6.71 -17.62 3.20
N TYR A 71 -5.75 -17.10 2.42
CA TYR A 71 -6.06 -16.17 1.33
C TYR A 71 -7.00 -16.78 0.28
N ALA A 72 -6.78 -18.03 -0.15
CA ALA A 72 -7.60 -18.69 -1.15
C ALA A 72 -9.07 -18.81 -0.69
N THR A 73 -9.30 -19.15 0.57
CA THR A 73 -10.66 -19.17 1.14
C THR A 73 -11.30 -17.79 1.12
N THR A 74 -10.59 -16.75 1.56
CA THR A 74 -11.09 -15.36 1.52
C THR A 74 -11.33 -14.89 0.09
N ALA A 75 -10.47 -15.25 -0.86
CA ALA A 75 -10.60 -14.89 -2.26
C ALA A 75 -11.83 -15.52 -2.92
N ILE A 76 -12.17 -16.77 -2.56
CA ILE A 76 -13.44 -17.40 -3.00
C ILE A 76 -14.63 -16.61 -2.46
N CYS A 77 -14.62 -16.26 -1.16
CA CYS A 77 -15.70 -15.48 -0.56
C CYS A 77 -15.84 -14.09 -1.21
N SER A 78 -14.75 -13.38 -1.46
CA SER A 78 -14.78 -12.07 -2.14
C SER A 78 -15.18 -12.19 -3.61
N ALA A 79 -14.73 -13.22 -4.33
CA ALA A 79 -15.12 -13.46 -5.71
C ALA A 79 -16.60 -13.85 -5.87
N VAL A 80 -17.20 -14.53 -4.88
CA VAL A 80 -18.61 -14.95 -4.90
C VAL A 80 -19.54 -13.88 -4.32
N GLY A 81 -19.17 -13.27 -3.20
CA GLY A 81 -20.02 -12.33 -2.46
C GLY A 81 -19.86 -10.87 -2.88
N GLU A 82 -18.64 -10.45 -3.21
CA GLU A 82 -18.31 -9.04 -3.46
C GLU A 82 -17.90 -8.77 -4.92
N ASN A 83 -17.74 -9.82 -5.74
CA ASN A 83 -17.28 -9.74 -7.12
C ASN A 83 -15.95 -8.97 -7.29
N LYS A 84 -15.04 -9.10 -6.32
CA LYS A 84 -13.71 -8.47 -6.33
C LYS A 84 -12.61 -9.39 -5.82
N LEU A 85 -11.38 -9.14 -6.25
CA LEU A 85 -10.16 -9.79 -5.76
C LEU A 85 -9.20 -8.81 -5.08
N MET A 86 -9.23 -7.55 -5.47
CA MET A 86 -8.36 -6.51 -4.96
C MET A 86 -8.82 -6.05 -3.57
N PRO A 87 -7.89 -5.93 -2.59
CA PRO A 87 -8.22 -5.31 -1.32
C PRO A 87 -8.55 -3.83 -1.49
N GLY A 88 -9.27 -3.25 -0.52
CA GLY A 88 -9.57 -1.83 -0.48
C GLY A 88 -8.33 -0.95 -0.27
N ALA A 89 -8.57 0.35 -0.05
CA ALA A 89 -7.50 1.33 0.16
C ALA A 89 -6.56 0.97 1.32
N ASP A 90 -5.24 1.05 1.08
CA ASP A 90 -4.20 0.74 2.09
C ASP A 90 -4.11 1.81 3.18
N CYS A 91 -4.35 3.08 2.83
CA CYS A 91 -4.46 4.18 3.78
C CYS A 91 -5.59 5.14 3.38
N PRO A 92 -6.26 5.77 4.35
CA PRO A 92 -7.24 6.80 4.08
C PRO A 92 -6.55 8.02 3.47
N CYS A 93 -7.08 8.49 2.34
CA CYS A 93 -6.68 9.73 1.70
C CYS A 93 -7.82 10.27 0.84
N GLU A 94 -7.68 11.51 0.41
CA GLU A 94 -8.64 12.23 -0.40
C GLU A 94 -8.04 12.53 -1.77
N VAL A 95 -8.90 12.49 -2.78
CA VAL A 95 -8.60 12.94 -4.13
C VAL A 95 -9.47 14.13 -4.44
N ILE A 96 -8.84 15.29 -4.65
CA ILE A 96 -9.50 16.55 -4.95
C ILE A 96 -9.35 16.82 -6.44
N ASN A 97 -10.44 17.12 -7.12
CA ASN A 97 -10.41 17.55 -8.51
C ASN A 97 -9.97 19.02 -8.57
N GLY A 98 -8.83 19.25 -9.21
CA GLY A 98 -8.14 20.55 -9.29
C GLY A 98 -8.85 21.63 -10.12
N LYS A 99 -10.03 21.34 -10.68
CA LYS A 99 -10.84 22.33 -11.43
C LYS A 99 -12.05 22.82 -10.65
N ASN A 100 -12.74 21.93 -9.93
CA ASN A 100 -14.01 22.24 -9.25
C ASN A 100 -13.94 22.06 -7.73
N GLY A 101 -12.83 21.55 -7.18
CA GLY A 101 -12.70 21.28 -5.74
C GLY A 101 -13.52 20.11 -5.23
N TYR A 102 -14.06 19.27 -6.13
CA TYR A 102 -14.82 18.09 -5.70
C TYR A 102 -13.88 17.08 -5.04
N VAL A 103 -14.22 16.68 -3.81
CA VAL A 103 -13.42 15.77 -2.98
C VAL A 103 -14.04 14.38 -3.01
N ARG A 104 -13.21 13.36 -3.25
CA ARG A 104 -13.57 11.94 -3.13
C ARG A 104 -12.70 11.26 -2.09
N SER A 105 -13.32 10.42 -1.25
CA SER A 105 -12.57 9.47 -0.41
C SER A 105 -11.92 8.41 -1.27
N ASN A 106 -10.72 7.98 -0.91
CA ASN A 106 -10.00 6.96 -1.63
C ASN A 106 -10.42 5.54 -1.21
N ASN A 107 -10.88 4.77 -2.20
CA ASN A 107 -11.11 3.33 -2.11
C ASN A 107 -10.07 2.52 -2.91
N SER A 108 -9.13 3.18 -3.60
CA SER A 108 -8.07 2.51 -4.37
C SER A 108 -6.86 2.15 -3.51
N PHE A 109 -6.45 0.89 -3.59
CA PHE A 109 -5.18 0.43 -3.04
C PHE A 109 -3.97 1.20 -3.61
N VAL A 110 -3.99 1.52 -4.91
CA VAL A 110 -2.88 2.19 -5.61
C VAL A 110 -2.67 3.60 -5.07
N ILE A 111 -3.73 4.40 -4.99
CA ILE A 111 -3.65 5.78 -4.48
C ILE A 111 -3.23 5.79 -3.01
N GLY A 112 -3.77 4.85 -2.22
CA GLY A 112 -3.37 4.68 -0.82
C GLY A 112 -1.86 4.46 -0.70
N ARG A 113 -1.28 3.54 -1.49
CA ARG A 113 0.17 3.30 -1.48
C ARG A 113 0.99 4.50 -1.91
N ILE A 114 0.55 5.22 -2.95
CA ILE A 114 1.22 6.45 -3.42
C ILE A 114 1.31 7.47 -2.28
N VAL A 115 0.19 7.76 -1.59
CA VAL A 115 0.14 8.75 -0.50
C VAL A 115 0.84 8.25 0.77
N ARG A 116 0.76 6.96 1.07
CA ARG A 116 1.43 6.37 2.23
C ARG A 116 2.95 6.42 2.10
N ASP A 117 3.46 6.04 0.93
CA ASP A 117 4.89 5.90 0.65
C ASP A 117 5.53 7.21 0.19
N TYR A 118 4.78 8.31 0.15
CA TYR A 118 5.23 9.61 -0.36
C TYR A 118 6.58 10.05 0.20
N GLU A 119 6.84 9.83 1.48
CA GLU A 119 8.12 10.19 2.10
C GLU A 119 9.34 9.50 1.47
N ALA A 120 9.17 8.29 0.93
CA ALA A 120 10.26 7.56 0.30
C ALA A 120 10.52 8.00 -1.16
N TRP A 121 9.56 8.63 -1.82
CA TRP A 121 9.67 8.98 -3.23
C TRP A 121 9.48 10.48 -3.55
N MET A 122 9.19 11.33 -2.56
CA MET A 122 8.93 12.78 -2.72
C MET A 122 10.05 13.57 -3.42
N GLY A 123 11.26 13.03 -3.51
CA GLY A 123 12.42 13.66 -4.13
C GLY A 123 13.15 14.63 -3.20
N ALA A 124 14.41 14.93 -3.53
CA ALA A 124 15.30 15.74 -2.69
C ALA A 124 14.84 17.20 -2.55
N SER A 125 14.26 17.77 -3.61
CA SER A 125 13.77 19.16 -3.62
C SER A 125 12.63 19.36 -2.62
N VAL A 126 11.65 18.45 -2.61
CA VAL A 126 10.55 18.48 -1.63
C VAL A 126 11.10 18.34 -0.23
N HIS A 127 11.98 17.35 0.00
CA HIS A 127 12.57 17.10 1.31
C HIS A 127 13.30 18.34 1.84
N LYS A 128 14.08 19.02 0.99
CA LYS A 128 14.81 20.24 1.36
C LYS A 128 13.86 21.36 1.79
N ILE A 129 12.77 21.60 1.04
CA ILE A 129 11.76 22.60 1.42
C ILE A 129 11.10 22.20 2.74
N THR A 130 10.68 20.94 2.88
CA THR A 130 10.04 20.44 4.11
C THR A 130 10.92 20.64 5.34
N GLN A 131 12.22 20.28 5.28
CA GLN A 131 13.15 20.52 6.38
C GLN A 131 13.32 22.01 6.66
N SER A 132 13.43 22.85 5.62
CA SER A 132 13.58 24.30 5.81
C SER A 132 12.38 24.94 6.51
N LEU A 133 11.16 24.45 6.26
CA LEU A 133 9.94 24.94 6.92
C LEU A 133 9.85 24.47 8.38
N ILE A 134 10.25 23.21 8.65
CA ILE A 134 10.35 22.68 10.01
C ILE A 134 11.35 23.50 10.83
N ASP A 135 12.52 23.78 10.26
CA ASP A 135 13.57 24.56 10.93
C ASP A 135 13.17 26.02 11.13
N ALA A 136 12.49 26.64 10.15
CA ALA A 136 11.96 28.00 10.27
C ALA A 136 10.88 28.09 11.37
N SER A 137 9.94 27.15 11.41
CA SER A 137 8.92 27.08 12.46
C SER A 137 9.54 26.82 13.83
N TRP A 138 10.55 25.95 13.91
CA TRP A 138 11.23 25.65 15.16
C TRP A 138 11.97 26.87 15.71
N LYS A 139 12.69 27.59 14.85
CA LYS A 139 13.36 28.83 15.22
C LYS A 139 12.37 29.87 15.73
N TYR A 140 11.26 30.07 15.03
CA TYR A 140 10.21 31.00 15.45
C TYR A 140 9.64 30.66 16.84
N GLN A 141 9.39 29.37 17.12
CA GLN A 141 8.93 28.94 18.44
C GLN A 141 9.98 29.13 19.54
N LYS A 142 11.26 28.90 19.22
CA LYS A 142 12.37 29.18 20.15
C LYS A 142 12.46 30.66 20.48
N ASP A 143 12.37 31.52 19.47
CA ASP A 143 12.46 32.96 19.65
C ASP A 143 11.28 33.48 20.50
N ILE A 144 10.07 32.92 20.34
CA ILE A 144 8.93 33.23 21.22
C ILE A 144 9.18 32.79 22.65
N ALA A 145 9.59 31.53 22.86
CA ALA A 145 9.83 31.00 24.20
C ALA A 145 10.91 31.81 24.92
N GLU A 146 12.01 32.15 24.24
CA GLU A 146 13.09 32.96 24.80
C GLU A 146 12.62 34.37 25.20
N ASN A 147 11.68 34.95 24.45
CA ASN A 147 11.07 36.24 24.81
C ASN A 147 10.13 36.14 26.01
N ASP A 148 9.46 35.00 26.22
CA ASP A 148 8.57 34.76 27.35
C ASP A 148 9.37 34.51 28.65
N CYS A 149 10.40 33.67 28.57
CA CYS A 149 11.31 33.38 29.68
C CYS A 149 12.70 33.03 29.15
N ALA A 150 13.72 33.78 29.61
CA ALA A 150 15.11 33.58 29.21
C ALA A 150 15.58 32.14 29.53
N GLY A 151 16.16 31.46 28.55
CA GLY A 151 16.61 30.08 28.62
C GLY A 151 15.57 29.03 28.25
N SER A 152 14.27 29.38 28.16
CA SER A 152 13.22 28.42 27.80
C SER A 152 13.22 28.03 26.32
N GLY A 153 13.88 28.80 25.44
CA GLY A 153 14.05 28.45 24.04
C GLY A 153 14.90 27.18 23.83
N ALA A 154 15.75 26.81 24.79
CA ALA A 154 16.54 25.58 24.74
C ALA A 154 15.69 24.31 24.92
N GLU A 155 14.54 24.42 25.59
CA GLU A 155 13.67 23.28 25.92
C GLU A 155 12.64 22.97 24.81
N VAL A 156 12.49 23.86 23.82
CA VAL A 156 11.50 23.69 22.75
C VAL A 156 11.90 22.52 21.84
N PRO A 157 11.12 21.42 21.82
CA PRO A 157 11.42 20.27 20.97
C PRO A 157 11.19 20.62 19.50
N ARG A 158 11.96 19.98 18.61
CA ARG A 158 11.78 20.17 17.16
C ARG A 158 10.41 19.65 16.72
N PRO A 159 9.59 20.45 16.01
CA PRO A 159 8.29 20.00 15.53
C PRO A 159 8.47 18.90 14.48
N ARG A 160 7.51 17.95 14.45
CA ARG A 160 7.51 16.85 13.47
C ARG A 160 7.04 17.30 12.09
N GLN A 161 6.19 18.32 12.04
CA GLN A 161 5.55 18.85 10.83
C GLN A 161 5.44 20.37 10.96
N ALA A 162 5.55 21.08 9.84
CA ALA A 162 5.37 22.51 9.77
C ALA A 162 4.80 22.91 8.39
N GLY A 163 3.74 23.72 8.43
CA GLY A 163 3.12 24.31 7.25
C GLY A 163 2.49 23.30 6.29
N LEU A 164 2.32 23.74 5.04
CA LEU A 164 1.85 22.93 3.93
C LEU A 164 2.90 22.94 2.82
N VAL A 165 3.18 21.77 2.24
CA VAL A 165 4.08 21.59 1.10
C VAL A 165 3.30 20.93 -0.02
N VAL A 166 3.13 21.66 -1.12
CA VAL A 166 2.46 21.19 -2.33
C VAL A 166 3.51 20.89 -3.38
N SER A 167 3.61 19.62 -3.75
CA SER A 167 4.50 19.16 -4.82
C SER A 167 3.73 18.99 -6.12
N PHE A 168 4.35 19.38 -7.23
CA PHE A 168 3.78 19.29 -8.57
C PHE A 168 4.44 18.16 -9.33
N TRP A 169 3.61 17.34 -9.97
CA TRP A 169 4.03 16.18 -10.74
C TRP A 169 3.27 16.14 -12.05
N GLU A 170 3.88 15.61 -13.09
CA GLU A 170 3.20 15.31 -14.36
C GLU A 170 3.26 13.81 -14.68
N PRO A 171 2.25 13.25 -15.36
CA PRO A 171 2.34 11.90 -15.89
C PRO A 171 3.50 11.78 -16.88
N SER A 172 4.27 10.70 -16.77
CA SER A 172 5.40 10.44 -17.67
C SER A 172 4.96 10.39 -19.13
N GLN A 173 5.83 10.87 -20.01
CA GLN A 173 5.59 10.84 -21.46
C GLN A 173 6.09 9.55 -22.12
N THR A 174 7.01 8.86 -21.45
CA THR A 174 7.74 7.70 -22.00
C THR A 174 7.14 6.38 -21.55
N ILE A 175 6.63 6.33 -20.32
CA ILE A 175 6.12 5.10 -19.70
C ILE A 175 4.59 5.10 -19.72
N GLU A 176 4.02 4.02 -20.24
CA GLU A 176 2.57 3.83 -20.24
C GLU A 176 2.03 3.58 -18.82
N ALA A 177 0.94 4.27 -18.48
CA ALA A 177 0.22 4.04 -17.23
C ALA A 177 -0.65 2.77 -17.27
N GLY A 178 -0.90 2.18 -16.10
CA GLY A 178 -1.70 0.97 -15.95
C GLY A 178 -0.93 -0.34 -16.24
N LYS A 179 0.39 -0.33 -16.06
CA LYS A 179 1.25 -1.52 -16.13
C LYS A 179 2.09 -1.63 -14.87
N PRO A 180 2.28 -2.82 -14.29
CA PRO A 180 3.14 -2.97 -13.12
C PRO A 180 4.60 -2.81 -13.52
N GLY A 181 5.42 -2.22 -12.65
CA GLY A 181 6.86 -2.17 -12.84
C GLY A 181 7.57 -3.45 -12.37
N HIS A 182 8.72 -3.73 -12.97
CA HIS A 182 9.63 -4.81 -12.56
C HIS A 182 10.75 -4.23 -11.68
N ASP A 183 10.44 -4.06 -10.40
CA ASP A 183 11.38 -3.56 -9.40
C ASP A 183 11.95 -4.69 -8.53
N ILE A 184 12.71 -4.32 -7.50
CA ILE A 184 13.35 -5.26 -6.56
C ILE A 184 12.31 -6.19 -5.93
N LEU A 185 11.09 -5.71 -5.65
CA LEU A 185 10.03 -6.52 -5.04
C LEU A 185 9.58 -7.63 -6.00
N HIS A 186 9.43 -7.31 -7.30
CA HIS A 186 9.14 -8.31 -8.31
C HIS A 186 10.23 -9.39 -8.39
N TRP A 187 11.49 -9.00 -8.48
CA TRP A 187 12.61 -9.96 -8.53
C TRP A 187 12.79 -10.75 -7.24
N SER A 188 12.50 -10.16 -6.09
CA SER A 188 12.59 -10.84 -4.79
C SER A 188 11.71 -12.09 -4.74
N GLY A 189 10.52 -12.04 -5.32
CA GLY A 189 9.61 -13.19 -5.36
C GLY A 189 10.14 -14.31 -6.26
N VAL A 190 10.67 -13.98 -7.44
CA VAL A 190 11.26 -14.97 -8.36
C VAL A 190 12.48 -15.65 -7.73
N ILE A 191 13.38 -14.86 -7.14
CA ILE A 191 14.57 -15.37 -6.44
C ILE A 191 14.15 -16.27 -5.27
N THR A 192 13.13 -15.86 -4.52
CA THR A 192 12.63 -16.65 -3.39
C THR A 192 12.00 -17.96 -3.85
N THR A 193 11.21 -17.96 -4.92
CA THR A 193 10.68 -19.21 -5.49
C THR A 193 11.80 -20.15 -5.97
N ALA A 194 12.84 -19.62 -6.62
CA ALA A 194 14.00 -20.42 -7.01
C ALA A 194 14.72 -21.02 -5.79
N PHE A 195 14.89 -20.23 -4.73
CA PHE A 195 15.48 -20.68 -3.47
C PHE A 195 14.61 -21.73 -2.76
N GLN A 196 13.28 -21.56 -2.76
CA GLN A 196 12.32 -22.54 -2.23
C GLN A 196 12.41 -23.87 -2.95
N LEU A 197 12.47 -23.87 -4.28
CA LEU A 197 12.66 -25.08 -5.08
C LEU A 197 14.02 -25.73 -4.80
N GLY A 198 15.06 -24.92 -4.56
CA GLY A 198 16.38 -25.40 -4.13
C GLY A 198 16.34 -26.14 -2.80
N ILE A 199 15.68 -25.58 -1.77
CA ILE A 199 15.49 -26.25 -0.48
C ILE A 199 14.67 -27.54 -0.65
N ALA A 200 13.60 -27.48 -1.44
CA ALA A 200 12.71 -28.62 -1.67
C ALA A 200 13.36 -29.75 -2.47
N ALA A 201 14.45 -29.49 -3.21
CA ALA A 201 15.20 -30.51 -3.94
C ALA A 201 16.18 -31.30 -3.05
N ILE A 202 16.53 -30.79 -1.86
CA ILE A 202 17.48 -31.46 -0.96
C ILE A 202 16.98 -32.87 -0.56
N PRO A 203 15.73 -33.05 -0.10
CA PRO A 203 15.24 -34.38 0.27
C PRO A 203 15.18 -35.35 -0.91
N CYS A 204 14.87 -34.84 -2.09
CA CYS A 204 14.84 -35.61 -3.32
C CYS A 204 16.24 -36.14 -3.68
N GLY A 205 17.29 -35.34 -3.46
CA GLY A 205 18.67 -35.73 -3.75
C GLY A 205 19.29 -36.67 -2.73
N ILE A 206 18.98 -36.51 -1.44
CA ILE A 206 19.59 -37.29 -0.35
C ILE A 206 18.84 -38.60 -0.09
N TRP A 207 17.52 -38.53 0.04
CA TRP A 207 16.68 -39.66 0.45
C TRP A 207 15.78 -40.20 -0.66
N GLY A 208 15.79 -39.59 -1.85
CA GLY A 208 14.88 -39.95 -2.95
C GLY A 208 13.42 -39.51 -2.70
N ASP A 209 13.18 -38.71 -1.66
CA ASP A 209 11.85 -38.20 -1.33
C ASP A 209 11.53 -36.97 -2.20
N TRP A 210 10.75 -37.19 -3.25
CA TRP A 210 10.31 -36.14 -4.17
C TRP A 210 9.07 -35.39 -3.68
N SER A 211 8.49 -35.77 -2.54
CA SER A 211 7.22 -35.25 -2.04
C SER A 211 7.29 -33.73 -1.78
N VAL A 212 8.34 -33.27 -1.08
CA VAL A 212 8.51 -31.83 -0.76
C VAL A 212 8.68 -31.00 -2.03
N LEU A 213 9.40 -31.54 -3.03
CA LEU A 213 9.60 -30.88 -4.32
C LEU A 213 8.30 -30.78 -5.10
N LEU A 214 7.50 -31.85 -5.16
CA LEU A 214 6.21 -31.85 -5.85
C LEU A 214 5.25 -30.85 -5.20
N ILE A 215 5.16 -30.82 -3.87
CA ILE A 215 4.28 -29.88 -3.18
C ILE A 215 4.74 -28.44 -3.39
N THR A 216 6.03 -28.16 -3.24
CA THR A 216 6.56 -26.80 -3.42
C THR A 216 6.39 -26.32 -4.86
N GLY A 217 6.63 -27.19 -5.84
CA GLY A 217 6.41 -26.90 -7.26
C GLY A 217 4.94 -26.64 -7.58
N GLY A 218 4.06 -27.55 -7.15
CA GLY A 218 2.61 -27.41 -7.33
C GLY A 218 2.07 -26.15 -6.66
N ALA A 219 2.49 -25.86 -5.44
CA ALA A 219 2.12 -24.65 -4.72
C ALA A 219 2.60 -23.39 -5.43
N SER A 220 3.85 -23.37 -5.90
CA SER A 220 4.42 -22.22 -6.64
C SER A 220 3.64 -21.94 -7.93
N VAL A 221 3.26 -23.00 -8.67
CA VAL A 221 2.40 -22.86 -9.86
C VAL A 221 1.04 -22.27 -9.47
N LEU A 222 0.40 -22.78 -8.41
CA LEU A 222 -0.88 -22.26 -7.93
C LEU A 222 -0.79 -20.79 -7.51
N CYS A 223 0.26 -20.39 -6.78
CA CYS A 223 0.52 -19.00 -6.39
C CYS A 223 0.57 -18.09 -7.63
N TYR A 224 1.33 -18.49 -8.64
CA TYR A 224 1.52 -17.69 -9.85
C TYR A 224 0.26 -17.65 -10.70
N SER A 225 -0.47 -18.77 -10.83
CA SER A 225 -1.75 -18.82 -11.54
C SER A 225 -2.80 -17.92 -10.89
N MET A 226 -2.91 -17.93 -9.56
CA MET A 226 -3.83 -17.07 -8.81
C MET A 226 -3.49 -15.59 -8.97
N GLY A 227 -2.19 -15.24 -8.95
CA GLY A 227 -1.73 -13.88 -9.18
C GLY A 227 -1.77 -13.41 -10.64
N ALA A 228 -1.83 -14.33 -11.60
CA ALA A 228 -1.88 -14.05 -13.04
C ALA A 228 -3.31 -13.84 -13.58
N LEU A 229 -4.34 -13.98 -12.73
CA LEU A 229 -5.72 -13.68 -13.11
C LEU A 229 -5.81 -12.23 -13.62
N SER A 230 -6.32 -12.05 -14.84
CA SER A 230 -6.44 -10.74 -15.49
C SER A 230 -7.28 -9.74 -14.69
N GLN A 231 -8.21 -10.26 -13.88
CA GLN A 231 -9.07 -9.51 -12.99
C GLN A 231 -8.28 -8.57 -12.05
N TRP A 232 -7.11 -9.00 -11.56
CA TRP A 232 -6.25 -8.15 -10.73
C TRP A 232 -5.85 -6.85 -11.43
N GLY A 233 -5.51 -6.91 -12.72
CA GLY A 233 -5.14 -5.72 -13.48
C GLY A 233 -6.32 -4.80 -13.74
N VAL A 234 -7.49 -5.40 -14.04
CA VAL A 234 -8.74 -4.65 -14.27
C VAL A 234 -9.15 -3.88 -13.02
N GLU A 235 -9.10 -4.53 -11.85
CA GLU A 235 -9.45 -3.91 -10.57
C GLU A 235 -8.42 -2.88 -10.11
N LYS A 236 -7.13 -3.19 -10.28
CA LYS A 236 -6.03 -2.31 -9.89
C LYS A 236 -6.02 -0.97 -10.58
N TRP A 237 -6.39 -0.95 -11.87
CA TRP A 237 -6.47 0.27 -12.67
C TRP A 237 -7.87 0.49 -13.21
N ALA A 238 -8.86 0.31 -12.35
CA ALA A 238 -10.28 0.51 -12.61
C ALA A 238 -10.67 1.97 -12.85
N CYS A 239 -10.14 2.57 -13.92
CA CYS A 239 -10.33 3.97 -14.21
C CYS A 239 -10.21 4.22 -15.72
N ARG A 240 -10.78 5.35 -16.15
CA ARG A 240 -10.61 5.80 -17.54
C ARG A 240 -9.20 6.34 -17.73
N ARG A 241 -8.68 6.18 -18.95
CA ARG A 241 -7.47 6.88 -19.38
C ARG A 241 -7.83 8.29 -19.81
N LEU A 242 -7.04 9.26 -19.35
CA LEU A 242 -7.20 10.64 -19.77
C LEU A 242 -6.69 10.81 -21.20
N ASN A 243 -7.42 11.63 -21.95
CA ASN A 243 -7.10 11.99 -23.31
C ASN A 243 -6.95 13.51 -23.42
N LYS A 244 -6.38 14.01 -24.51
CA LYS A 244 -6.22 15.46 -24.75
C LYS A 244 -7.53 16.26 -24.65
N ARG A 245 -8.69 15.60 -24.82
CA ARG A 245 -10.04 16.18 -24.67
C ARG A 245 -10.48 16.32 -23.20
N SER A 246 -9.97 15.50 -22.29
CA SER A 246 -10.31 15.46 -20.87
C SER A 246 -9.10 15.85 -20.01
N LYS A 247 -8.81 17.16 -19.95
CA LYS A 247 -7.77 17.68 -19.05
C LYS A 247 -8.33 17.83 -17.64
N LYS A 248 -7.82 17.04 -16.70
CA LYS A 248 -8.15 17.11 -15.28
C LYS A 248 -6.87 17.19 -14.45
N ASN A 249 -6.82 18.07 -13.47
CA ASN A 249 -5.74 18.07 -12.48
C ASN A 249 -6.28 17.43 -11.20
N PHE A 250 -5.41 16.78 -10.45
CA PHE A 250 -5.81 16.11 -9.21
C PHE A 250 -4.88 16.51 -8.09
N ILE A 251 -5.39 16.57 -6.87
CA ILE A 251 -4.58 16.67 -5.66
C ILE A 251 -4.83 15.44 -4.81
N LEU A 252 -3.74 14.79 -4.38
CA LEU A 252 -3.79 13.70 -3.41
C LEU A 252 -3.31 14.24 -2.06
N THR A 253 -4.08 14.02 -1.00
CA THR A 253 -3.75 14.45 0.36
C THR A 253 -4.31 13.48 1.40
N ARG A 254 -3.76 13.46 2.61
CA ARG A 254 -4.39 12.78 3.76
C ARG A 254 -5.51 13.59 4.41
N GLY A 255 -5.83 14.77 3.86
CA GLY A 255 -6.85 15.68 4.36
C GLY A 255 -6.25 16.78 5.25
N ASN A 256 -7.08 17.40 6.07
CA ASN A 256 -6.66 18.46 6.97
C ASN A 256 -5.62 17.96 7.99
N GLY A 257 -4.61 18.79 8.27
CA GLY A 257 -3.47 18.44 9.14
C GLY A 257 -2.35 17.66 8.43
N ALA A 258 -2.50 17.30 7.16
CA ALA A 258 -1.41 16.74 6.38
C ALA A 258 -0.39 17.82 5.97
N GLN A 259 0.90 17.54 6.17
CA GLN A 259 1.98 18.44 5.73
C GLN A 259 2.16 18.45 4.21
N HIS A 260 1.75 17.38 3.52
CA HIS A 260 2.02 17.19 2.09
C HIS A 260 0.74 17.09 1.27
N ALA A 261 0.71 17.80 0.14
CA ALA A 261 -0.25 17.61 -0.94
C ALA A 261 0.48 17.32 -2.25
N ILE A 262 -0.02 16.35 -3.01
CA ILE A 262 0.57 15.88 -4.26
C ILE A 262 -0.34 16.35 -5.39
N ALA A 263 0.05 17.43 -6.06
CA ALA A 263 -0.67 17.96 -7.22
C ALA A 263 -0.17 17.29 -8.50
N ILE A 264 -1.06 16.60 -9.21
CA ILE A 264 -0.79 15.92 -10.47
C ILE A 264 -1.41 16.72 -11.61
N ILE A 265 -0.56 17.31 -12.43
CA ILE A 265 -0.92 18.11 -13.60
C ILE A 265 -0.96 17.18 -14.81
N SER A 266 -2.13 16.61 -15.10
CA SER A 266 -2.21 15.51 -16.07
C SER A 266 -1.92 15.92 -17.52
N GLY A 267 -2.24 17.18 -17.87
CA GLY A 267 -2.20 17.65 -19.26
C GLY A 267 -3.09 16.85 -20.23
N GLY A 268 -4.04 16.05 -19.72
CA GLY A 268 -4.84 15.10 -20.52
C GLY A 268 -4.12 13.78 -20.85
N ARG A 269 -3.19 13.35 -19.99
CA ARG A 269 -2.46 12.07 -20.06
C ARG A 269 -2.56 11.33 -18.73
N GLY A 270 -2.30 10.03 -18.73
CA GLY A 270 -2.32 9.21 -17.51
C GLY A 270 -3.71 8.67 -17.15
N LEU A 271 -3.87 8.27 -15.90
CA LEU A 271 -5.10 7.68 -15.36
C LEU A 271 -6.00 8.77 -14.75
N ASP A 272 -7.33 8.61 -14.88
CA ASP A 272 -8.28 9.46 -14.17
C ASP A 272 -8.32 9.06 -12.69
N LEU A 273 -7.58 9.79 -11.86
CA LEU A 273 -7.43 9.48 -10.44
C LEU A 273 -8.73 9.68 -9.65
N GLU A 274 -9.64 10.50 -10.17
CA GLU A 274 -10.96 10.71 -9.57
C GLU A 274 -11.83 9.45 -9.70
N ASP A 275 -11.81 8.81 -10.87
CA ASP A 275 -12.48 7.52 -11.09
C ASP A 275 -11.77 6.41 -10.33
N LEU A 276 -10.44 6.42 -10.32
CA LEU A 276 -9.65 5.43 -9.57
C LEU A 276 -9.96 5.50 -8.07
N ALA A 277 -10.12 6.70 -7.50
CA ALA A 277 -10.43 6.91 -6.08
C ALA A 277 -11.80 6.36 -5.67
N THR A 278 -12.79 6.44 -6.55
CA THR A 278 -14.11 5.82 -6.33
C THR A 278 -14.00 4.31 -6.15
N GLY A 279 -12.97 3.70 -6.75
CA GLY A 279 -12.65 2.29 -6.64
C GLY A 279 -13.68 1.40 -7.32
N PHE A 280 -13.53 0.09 -7.10
CA PHE A 280 -14.44 -0.93 -7.63
C PHE A 280 -15.77 -1.00 -6.88
N ASP A 281 -15.86 -0.43 -5.67
CA ASP A 281 -17.02 -0.55 -4.78
C ASP A 281 -18.27 0.22 -5.25
N ASN A 282 -18.16 1.13 -6.24
CA ASN A 282 -19.29 1.91 -6.78
C ASN A 282 -19.54 1.70 -8.29
N LEU A 283 -19.03 0.62 -8.89
CA LEU A 283 -19.36 0.28 -10.27
C LEU A 283 -20.64 -0.56 -10.28
N ASP A 284 -21.73 -0.04 -10.88
CA ASP A 284 -23.07 -0.64 -10.93
C ASP A 284 -23.17 -1.99 -11.72
N ALA A 285 -22.07 -2.69 -11.97
CA ALA A 285 -22.05 -3.93 -12.74
C ALA A 285 -21.16 -5.01 -12.09
N PRO A 286 -21.55 -6.30 -12.13
CA PRO A 286 -20.69 -7.40 -11.70
C PRO A 286 -19.48 -7.42 -12.64
N SER A 287 -18.35 -7.02 -12.07
CA SER A 287 -17.15 -6.64 -12.79
C SER A 287 -16.09 -7.74 -12.77
N ILE A 288 -16.31 -8.81 -12.02
CA ILE A 288 -15.59 -10.07 -12.21
C ILE A 288 -16.18 -10.84 -13.39
N THR A 289 -15.33 -11.19 -14.35
CA THR A 289 -15.78 -12.08 -15.43
C THR A 289 -16.17 -13.43 -14.84
N LEU A 290 -17.25 -14.05 -15.33
CA LEU A 290 -17.67 -15.39 -14.90
C LEU A 290 -16.52 -16.40 -15.01
N PHE A 291 -15.65 -16.23 -16.01
CA PHE A 291 -14.40 -16.97 -16.13
C PHE A 291 -13.46 -16.77 -14.94
N ALA A 292 -13.16 -15.53 -14.55
CA ALA A 292 -12.28 -15.25 -13.41
C ALA A 292 -12.88 -15.75 -12.09
N GLN A 293 -14.20 -15.68 -11.92
CA GLN A 293 -14.89 -16.22 -10.75
C GLN A 293 -14.76 -17.75 -10.68
N LEU A 294 -15.09 -18.46 -11.77
CA LEU A 294 -14.93 -19.91 -11.85
C LEU A 294 -13.46 -20.33 -11.70
N ALA A 295 -12.52 -19.58 -12.28
CA ALA A 295 -11.09 -19.83 -12.15
C ALA A 295 -10.62 -19.67 -10.69
N THR A 296 -11.11 -18.66 -9.98
CA THR A 296 -10.80 -18.44 -8.55
C THR A 296 -11.33 -19.60 -7.70
N ILE A 297 -12.57 -20.05 -7.95
CA ILE A 297 -13.16 -21.22 -7.26
C ILE A 297 -12.33 -22.47 -7.56
N PHE A 298 -12.00 -22.71 -8.82
CA PHE A 298 -11.21 -23.87 -9.25
C PHE A 298 -9.82 -23.88 -8.60
N LEU A 299 -9.10 -22.75 -8.62
CA LEU A 299 -7.80 -22.60 -7.95
C LEU A 299 -7.93 -22.81 -6.44
N GLY A 300 -9.00 -22.31 -5.83
CA GLY A 300 -9.32 -22.55 -4.42
C GLY A 300 -9.52 -24.03 -4.08
N LEU A 301 -10.21 -24.78 -4.93
CA LEU A 301 -10.35 -26.24 -4.78
C LEU A 301 -9.00 -26.96 -4.93
N LEU A 302 -8.14 -26.53 -5.86
CA LEU A 302 -6.80 -27.08 -6.00
C LEU A 302 -5.92 -26.83 -4.76
N TRP A 303 -6.09 -25.69 -4.09
CA TRP A 303 -5.43 -25.44 -2.79
C TRP A 303 -5.85 -26.45 -1.72
N ILE A 304 -7.13 -26.82 -1.67
CA ILE A 304 -7.62 -27.86 -0.75
C ILE A 304 -7.02 -29.23 -1.08
N VAL A 305 -6.95 -29.58 -2.37
CA VAL A 305 -6.31 -30.84 -2.82
C VAL A 305 -4.83 -30.86 -2.43
N LEU A 306 -4.11 -29.75 -2.63
CA LEU A 306 -2.71 -29.62 -2.24
C LEU A 306 -2.52 -29.78 -0.73
N LEU A 307 -3.41 -29.21 0.10
CA LEU A 307 -3.38 -29.36 1.56
C LEU A 307 -3.55 -30.81 1.99
N ILE A 308 -4.55 -31.50 1.45
CA ILE A 308 -4.79 -32.93 1.72
C ILE A 308 -3.57 -33.76 1.30
N THR A 309 -2.93 -33.38 0.19
CA THR A 309 -1.69 -34.05 -0.25
C THR A 309 -0.54 -33.76 0.71
N SER A 310 -0.44 -32.54 1.24
CA SER A 310 0.62 -32.14 2.17
C SER A 310 0.54 -32.80 3.54
N SER A 311 -0.66 -33.15 4.01
CA SER A 311 -0.82 -33.83 5.31
C SER A 311 -0.32 -35.27 5.30
N ALA A 312 -0.04 -35.84 4.13
CA ALA A 312 0.56 -37.16 4.00
C ALA A 312 2.08 -37.18 4.25
N ILE A 313 2.74 -36.01 4.35
CA ILE A 313 4.19 -35.93 4.58
C ILE A 313 4.49 -35.95 6.08
N THR A 314 5.11 -37.03 6.56
CA THR A 314 5.56 -37.16 7.96
C THR A 314 7.08 -37.02 8.11
N ASP A 315 7.86 -37.46 7.13
CA ASP A 315 9.28 -37.75 7.34
C ASP A 315 10.21 -36.56 7.00
N SER A 316 9.73 -35.61 6.19
CA SER A 316 10.51 -34.46 5.68
C SER A 316 9.88 -33.10 6.01
N ALA A 317 9.04 -33.03 7.05
CA ALA A 317 8.23 -31.86 7.42
C ALA A 317 9.03 -30.56 7.57
N TRP A 318 10.25 -30.63 8.12
CA TRP A 318 11.13 -29.46 8.31
C TRP A 318 11.47 -28.71 7.04
N PHE A 319 11.66 -29.41 5.92
CA PHE A 319 11.95 -28.76 4.65
C PHE A 319 10.75 -27.96 4.15
N LEU A 320 9.53 -28.49 4.35
CA LEU A 320 8.30 -27.79 4.00
C LEU A 320 8.09 -26.56 4.89
N ILE A 321 8.39 -26.66 6.18
CA ILE A 321 8.35 -25.52 7.12
C ILE A 321 9.38 -24.45 6.71
N ALA A 322 10.60 -24.86 6.36
CA ALA A 322 11.64 -23.94 5.91
C ALA A 322 11.22 -23.20 4.63
N VAL A 323 10.72 -23.93 3.64
CA VAL A 323 10.18 -23.37 2.39
C VAL A 323 9.06 -22.37 2.68
N GLY A 324 8.05 -22.78 3.46
CA GLY A 324 6.91 -21.93 3.78
C GLY A 324 7.30 -20.70 4.61
N GLY A 325 8.20 -20.86 5.59
CA GLY A 325 8.70 -19.77 6.43
C GLY A 325 9.49 -18.71 5.67
N VAL A 326 10.37 -19.12 4.76
CA VAL A 326 11.06 -18.19 3.84
C VAL A 326 10.04 -17.41 3.00
N GLY A 327 9.00 -18.09 2.52
CA GLY A 327 7.91 -17.44 1.79
C GLY A 327 7.12 -16.43 2.62
N ILE A 328 6.82 -16.74 3.90
CA ILE A 328 6.17 -15.80 4.82
C ILE A 328 7.01 -14.52 4.94
N LEU A 329 8.32 -14.64 5.14
CA LEU A 329 9.22 -13.50 5.27
C LEU A 329 9.24 -12.65 3.99
N GLN A 330 9.31 -13.28 2.82
CA GLN A 330 9.28 -12.56 1.54
C GLN A 330 7.93 -11.86 1.31
N ASN A 331 6.82 -12.52 1.61
CA ASN A 331 5.49 -11.95 1.45
C ASN A 331 5.25 -10.78 2.42
N MET A 332 5.72 -10.87 3.66
CA MET A 332 5.70 -9.77 4.62
C MET A 332 6.55 -8.58 4.14
N PHE A 333 7.74 -8.86 3.62
CA PHE A 333 8.61 -7.84 3.03
C PHE A 333 7.89 -7.14 1.88
N VAL A 334 7.37 -7.87 0.90
CA VAL A 334 6.63 -7.28 -0.23
C VAL A 334 5.43 -6.49 0.28
N ALA A 335 4.54 -7.08 1.08
CA ALA A 335 3.33 -6.40 1.56
C ALA A 335 3.62 -5.11 2.34
N GLY A 336 4.72 -5.06 3.10
CA GLY A 336 5.10 -3.93 3.93
C GLY A 336 5.91 -2.84 3.20
N TRP A 337 6.76 -3.24 2.24
CA TRP A 337 7.76 -2.33 1.68
C TRP A 337 7.16 -1.16 0.92
N LYS A 338 7.93 -0.06 0.87
CA LYS A 338 7.55 1.18 0.20
C LYS A 338 7.80 1.05 -1.30
N ARG A 339 6.91 1.56 -2.15
CA ARG A 339 7.02 1.39 -3.61
C ARG A 339 6.85 2.70 -4.36
N HIS A 340 7.62 2.86 -5.44
CA HIS A 340 7.53 4.05 -6.30
C HIS A 340 6.23 4.05 -7.13
N PRO A 341 5.59 5.21 -7.38
CA PRO A 341 4.36 5.29 -8.17
C PRO A 341 4.45 4.64 -9.55
N GLN A 342 5.61 4.75 -10.21
CA GLN A 342 5.89 4.09 -11.50
C GLN A 342 5.69 2.57 -11.42
N ALA A 343 6.16 1.92 -10.35
CA ALA A 343 6.05 0.48 -10.21
C ALA A 343 4.62 0.01 -9.84
N LEU A 344 3.79 0.91 -9.30
CA LEU A 344 2.36 0.72 -9.09
C LEU A 344 1.52 0.96 -10.37
N GLY A 345 2.15 1.40 -11.47
CA GLY A 345 1.49 1.70 -12.74
C GLY A 345 0.98 3.13 -12.87
N VAL A 346 1.44 4.05 -12.02
CA VAL A 346 1.16 5.50 -12.11
C VAL A 346 2.50 6.23 -12.29
N PRO A 347 3.09 6.20 -13.50
CA PRO A 347 4.37 6.86 -13.75
C PRO A 347 4.18 8.37 -13.71
N ILE A 348 4.80 9.02 -12.72
CA ILE A 348 4.78 10.47 -12.52
C ILE A 348 6.21 11.01 -12.40
N GLU A 349 6.42 12.20 -12.94
CA GLU A 349 7.69 12.92 -12.99
C GLU A 349 7.57 14.22 -12.21
N TYR A 350 8.63 14.56 -11.47
CA TYR A 350 8.66 15.75 -10.62
C TYR A 350 8.75 17.03 -11.48
N LEU A 351 7.89 18.00 -11.19
CA LEU A 351 7.92 19.32 -11.82
C LEU A 351 8.53 20.36 -10.88
N ASP A 352 7.91 20.57 -9.71
CA ASP A 352 8.31 21.60 -8.78
C ASP A 352 7.69 21.41 -7.38
N VAL A 353 8.06 22.25 -6.41
CA VAL A 353 7.45 22.27 -5.07
C VAL A 353 7.27 23.69 -4.56
N VAL A 354 6.16 23.92 -3.88
CA VAL A 354 5.84 25.17 -3.18
C VAL A 354 5.49 24.82 -1.75
N GLY A 355 6.00 25.58 -0.78
CA GLY A 355 5.64 25.39 0.62
C GLY A 355 5.95 26.61 1.47
N ASP A 356 5.10 26.85 2.47
CA ASP A 356 5.22 27.93 3.45
C ASP A 356 4.71 27.41 4.81
N VAL A 357 5.20 28.00 5.90
CA VAL A 357 4.73 27.75 7.27
C VAL A 357 3.25 28.11 7.39
N LYS A 358 2.79 29.14 6.66
CA LYS A 358 1.37 29.51 6.58
C LYS A 358 0.69 28.79 5.42
N VAL A 359 -0.34 27.99 5.74
CA VAL A 359 -1.14 27.25 4.76
C VAL A 359 -1.73 28.16 3.69
N MET A 360 -2.32 29.30 4.08
CA MET A 360 -2.94 30.25 3.14
C MET A 360 -1.94 30.79 2.10
N ASN A 361 -0.71 31.11 2.52
CA ASN A 361 0.34 31.56 1.61
C ASN A 361 0.69 30.48 0.59
N THR A 362 0.77 29.23 1.04
CA THR A 362 1.02 28.09 0.17
C THR A 362 -0.10 27.94 -0.87
N LEU A 363 -1.37 28.02 -0.45
CA LEU A 363 -2.52 27.93 -1.35
C LEU A 363 -2.54 29.06 -2.40
N LEU A 364 -2.26 30.30 -1.98
CA LEU A 364 -2.14 31.44 -2.89
C LEU A 364 -0.97 31.28 -3.87
N ALA A 365 0.17 30.76 -3.41
CA ALA A 365 1.32 30.49 -4.27
C ALA A 365 1.04 29.37 -5.29
N VAL A 366 0.28 28.34 -4.90
CA VAL A 366 -0.23 27.31 -5.81
C VAL A 366 -1.16 27.92 -6.86
N GLU A 367 -2.09 28.78 -6.45
CA GLU A 367 -3.04 29.46 -7.36
C GLU A 367 -2.34 30.37 -8.38
N ARG A 368 -1.33 31.12 -7.94
CA ARG A 368 -0.51 31.96 -8.83
C ARG A 368 0.21 31.15 -9.90
N LYS A 369 0.53 29.89 -9.59
CA LYS A 369 1.25 28.99 -10.49
C LYS A 369 0.31 28.20 -11.42
N TYR A 370 -0.79 27.67 -10.88
CA TYR A 370 -1.78 26.91 -11.61
C TYR A 370 -3.18 27.42 -11.25
N GLU A 371 -3.85 28.01 -12.24
CA GLU A 371 -5.21 28.55 -12.10
C GLU A 371 -6.18 27.47 -11.56
N LYS A 372 -7.01 27.86 -10.58
CA LYS A 372 -8.05 27.06 -9.89
C LYS A 372 -7.53 25.93 -8.99
N LEU A 373 -6.26 25.61 -9.05
CA LEU A 373 -5.70 24.51 -8.28
C LEU A 373 -5.60 24.87 -6.79
N GLY A 374 -5.16 26.09 -6.45
CA GLY A 374 -5.11 26.55 -5.07
C GLY A 374 -6.52 26.70 -4.49
N GLN A 375 -7.45 27.26 -5.28
CA GLN A 375 -8.86 27.39 -4.89
C GLN A 375 -9.51 26.05 -4.57
N SER A 376 -9.21 25.01 -5.37
CA SER A 376 -9.78 23.67 -5.18
C SER A 376 -9.38 23.03 -3.84
N MET A 377 -8.26 23.45 -3.24
CA MET A 377 -7.72 22.91 -2.00
C MET A 377 -8.24 23.63 -0.74
N ILE A 378 -8.86 24.82 -0.88
CA ILE A 378 -9.31 25.63 0.26
C ILE A 378 -10.25 24.82 1.16
N GLY A 379 -11.25 24.14 0.58
CA GLY A 379 -12.24 23.37 1.35
C GLY A 379 -11.63 22.26 2.22
N SER A 380 -10.55 21.61 1.76
CA SER A 380 -9.91 20.50 2.50
C SER A 380 -8.89 20.98 3.54
N PHE A 381 -8.13 22.05 3.28
CA PHE A 381 -7.07 22.52 4.18
C PHE A 381 -7.46 23.71 5.06
N PHE A 382 -8.53 24.41 4.69
CA PHE A 382 -9.04 25.57 5.40
C PHE A 382 -10.58 25.54 5.41
N PRO A 383 -11.19 24.67 6.23
CA PRO A 383 -12.65 24.47 6.23
C PRO A 383 -13.44 25.66 6.83
N GLY A 384 -12.78 26.74 7.22
CA GLY A 384 -13.40 27.94 7.75
C GLY A 384 -13.64 29.01 6.68
N ASP A 385 -14.45 30.01 7.01
CA ASP A 385 -14.67 31.16 6.13
C ASP A 385 -13.39 31.97 5.96
N LEU A 386 -13.12 32.36 4.70
CA LEU A 386 -12.04 33.29 4.39
C LEU A 386 -12.33 34.66 5.01
N ARG A 387 -11.33 35.23 5.65
CA ARG A 387 -11.38 36.60 6.15
C ARG A 387 -11.39 37.59 5.00
N ASP A 388 -11.89 38.81 5.21
CA ASP A 388 -12.01 39.81 4.14
C ASP A 388 -10.66 40.22 3.53
N ASN A 389 -9.58 40.19 4.31
CA ASN A 389 -8.23 40.39 3.80
C ASN A 389 -7.75 39.23 2.91
N GLU A 390 -8.11 37.99 3.24
CA GLU A 390 -7.77 36.81 2.44
C GLU A 390 -8.57 36.79 1.14
N LYS A 391 -9.86 37.14 1.18
CA LYS A 391 -10.70 37.30 -0.02
C LYS A 391 -10.09 38.28 -1.01
N LYS A 392 -9.62 39.45 -0.54
CA LYS A 392 -8.91 40.42 -1.37
C LYS A 392 -7.67 39.82 -2.05
N LEU A 393 -6.86 39.06 -1.30
CA LEU A 393 -5.69 38.38 -1.87
C LEU A 393 -6.07 37.39 -2.98
N TRP A 394 -7.18 36.66 -2.83
CA TRP A 394 -7.69 35.75 -3.85
C TRP A 394 -8.26 36.50 -5.07
N GLU A 395 -8.93 37.64 -4.86
CA GLU A 395 -9.41 38.52 -5.93
C GLU A 395 -8.26 39.13 -6.74
N ASP A 396 -7.18 39.55 -6.07
CA ASP A 396 -5.98 40.09 -6.70
C ASP A 396 -5.33 39.04 -7.61
N VAL A 397 -5.15 37.80 -7.12
CA VAL A 397 -4.61 36.69 -7.94
C VAL A 397 -5.54 36.34 -9.10
N ALA A 398 -6.86 36.41 -8.91
CA ALA A 398 -7.81 36.21 -9.99
C ALA A 398 -7.70 37.33 -11.07
N ALA A 399 -7.46 38.57 -10.65
CA ALA A 399 -7.22 39.69 -11.56
C ALA A 399 -5.92 39.51 -12.36
N GLU A 400 -4.83 39.06 -11.72
CA GLU A 400 -3.56 38.73 -12.40
C GLU A 400 -3.78 37.68 -13.51
N TRP A 401 -4.57 36.64 -13.25
CA TRP A 401 -4.91 35.64 -14.26
C TRP A 401 -5.78 36.20 -15.39
N ALA A 402 -6.73 37.09 -15.08
CA ALA A 402 -7.54 37.76 -16.09
C ALA A 402 -6.67 38.64 -17.00
N GLU A 403 -5.67 39.34 -16.46
CA GLU A 403 -4.68 40.11 -17.21
C GLU A 403 -3.80 39.24 -18.12
N LYS A 404 -3.25 38.14 -17.58
CA LYS A 404 -2.48 37.17 -18.37
C LYS A 404 -3.29 36.67 -19.56
N LYS A 405 -4.54 36.26 -19.36
CA LYS A 405 -5.43 35.82 -20.45
C LYS A 405 -5.70 36.90 -21.48
N ARG A 406 -5.87 38.16 -21.07
CA ARG A 406 -5.99 39.29 -22.00
C ARG A 406 -4.72 39.43 -22.85
N SER A 407 -3.55 39.38 -22.23
CA SER A 407 -2.26 39.50 -22.94
C SER A 407 -1.98 38.34 -23.91
N GLU A 408 -2.31 37.11 -23.53
CA GLU A 408 -2.15 35.93 -24.40
C GLU A 408 -3.16 35.91 -25.55
N GLY A 409 -4.37 36.45 -25.32
CA GLY A 409 -5.39 36.60 -26.34
C GLY A 409 -5.01 37.64 -27.41
N VAL A 410 -4.36 38.74 -26.99
CA VAL A 410 -3.85 39.79 -27.90
C VAL A 410 -2.66 39.30 -28.74
N ASN A 411 -1.81 38.42 -28.20
CA ASN A 411 -0.68 37.84 -28.95
C ASN A 411 -1.05 36.69 -29.91
N LYS A 412 -2.29 36.19 -29.85
CA LYS A 412 -2.80 35.13 -30.75
C LYS A 412 -3.74 35.66 -31.85
N ALA A 413 -4.17 36.91 -31.74
CA ALA A 413 -4.90 37.64 -32.77
C ALA A 413 -3.91 38.37 -33.67
#